data_AF-A0A1H6EZQ8-F1
#
_entry.id   AF-A0A1H6EZQ8-F1
#
_cell.length_a   1.000
_cell.length_b   1.000
_cell.length_c   1.000
_cell.angle_alpha   90.00
_cell.angle_beta   90.00
_cell.angle_gamma   90.00
#
_symmetry.space_group_name_H-M   'P 1'
#
loop_
_entity.id
_entity.type
_entity.pdbx_description
1 polymer ?
#
loop_
_entity_poly.entity_id
_entity_poly.type
_entity_poly.pdbx_seq_one_letter_code
_entity_poly.pdbx_strand_id
1 'polypeptide(L)'
;MDALRRALGRLSLLYALIFFVFALLHAGITVGPVSQPVIVPAAIVETLCVVVMASGAYGALAGRDWAWDGLIYSHAAALGGVLLGILALTFAPSEPNVLLTWYHAVMATALAAGLGGAFYVSRVRR
;
A
#
# COMPACT_ATOMS: atom_id res chain seq x y z
N MET A 1 0.18 -17.13 16.66
CA MET A 1 -0.46 -16.80 15.36
C MET A 1 -1.23 -15.48 15.39
N ASP A 2 -1.89 -15.10 16.50
CA ASP A 2 -2.52 -13.78 16.63
C ASP A 2 -1.53 -12.61 16.57
N ALA A 3 -0.34 -12.79 17.13
CA ALA A 3 0.72 -11.78 17.07
C ALA A 3 1.08 -11.41 15.63
N LEU A 4 1.26 -12.41 14.75
CA LEU A 4 1.60 -12.17 13.35
C LEU A 4 0.46 -11.53 12.57
N ARG A 5 -0.78 -11.99 12.77
CA ARG A 5 -1.96 -11.33 12.18
C ARG A 5 -2.04 -9.86 12.60
N ARG A 6 -1.88 -9.57 13.89
CA ARG A 6 -1.90 -8.20 14.42
C ARG A 6 -0.72 -7.38 13.91
N ALA A 7 0.47 -7.97 13.77
CA ALA A 7 1.63 -7.31 13.20
C ALA A 7 1.38 -6.91 11.74
N LEU A 8 0.89 -7.84 10.90
CA LEU A 8 0.50 -7.56 9.52
C LEU A 8 -0.64 -6.54 9.46
N GLY A 9 -1.63 -6.61 10.35
CA GLY A 9 -2.71 -5.62 10.43
C GLY A 9 -2.20 -4.20 10.77
N ARG A 10 -1.27 -4.07 11.72
CA ARG A 10 -0.62 -2.78 12.06
C ARG A 10 0.23 -2.27 10.89
N LEU A 11 0.93 -3.17 10.22
CA LEU A 11 1.74 -2.85 9.05
C LEU A 11 0.85 -2.36 7.89
N SER A 12 -0.28 -3.03 7.66
CA SER A 12 -1.30 -2.59 6.69
C SER A 12 -1.87 -1.22 7.01
N LEU A 13 -2.11 -0.92 8.30
CA LEU A 13 -2.55 0.41 8.72
C LEU A 13 -1.48 1.47 8.46
N LEU A 14 -0.21 1.16 8.73
CA LEU A 14 0.90 2.04 8.41
C LEU A 14 1.00 2.31 6.90
N TYR A 15 0.86 1.28 6.06
CA TYR A 15 0.82 1.45 4.60
C TYR A 15 -0.35 2.32 4.16
N ALA A 16 -1.54 2.14 4.76
CA ALA A 16 -2.69 2.98 4.48
C ALA A 16 -2.41 4.46 4.80
N LEU A 17 -1.74 4.76 5.92
CA LEU A 17 -1.34 6.12 6.27
C LEU A 17 -0.32 6.70 5.27
N ILE A 18 0.65 5.90 4.82
CA ILE A 18 1.62 6.31 3.81
C ILE A 18 0.89 6.64 2.49
N PHE A 19 0.03 5.75 1.99
CA PHE A 19 -0.76 6.01 0.79
C PHE A 19 -1.66 7.24 0.94
N PHE A 20 -2.22 7.47 2.13
CA PHE A 20 -3.05 8.63 2.39
C PHE A 20 -2.25 9.93 2.27
N VAL A 21 -1.04 9.98 2.83
CA VAL A 21 -0.15 11.13 2.69
C VAL A 21 0.17 11.40 1.21
N PHE A 22 0.52 10.38 0.43
CA PHE A 22 0.78 10.55 -1.01
C PHE A 22 -0.46 10.95 -1.81
N ALA A 23 -1.63 10.40 -1.48
CA ALA A 23 -2.89 10.78 -2.09
C ALA A 23 -3.20 12.27 -1.87
N LEU A 24 -2.93 12.79 -0.67
CA LEU A 24 -3.05 14.22 -0.37
C LEU A 24 -2.05 15.05 -1.21
N LEU A 25 -0.77 14.63 -1.24
CA LEU A 25 0.26 15.33 -2.02
C LEU A 25 -0.09 15.42 -3.50
N HIS A 26 -0.51 14.31 -4.12
CA HIS A 26 -0.93 14.29 -5.53
C HIS A 26 -2.30 14.93 -5.80
N ALA A 27 -3.10 15.18 -4.75
CA ALA A 27 -4.31 16.00 -4.81
C ALA A 27 -4.00 17.51 -4.68
N GLY A 28 -2.72 17.89 -4.51
CA GLY A 28 -2.29 19.28 -4.36
C GLY A 28 -2.32 19.81 -2.93
N ILE A 29 -2.52 18.94 -1.94
CA ILE A 29 -2.50 19.28 -0.52
C ILE A 29 -1.07 19.08 0.00
N THR A 30 -0.44 20.15 0.50
CA THR A 30 0.90 20.07 1.07
C THR A 30 0.88 19.44 2.46
N VAL A 31 1.93 18.69 2.79
CA VAL A 31 2.10 18.06 4.10
C VAL A 31 3.43 18.52 4.69
N GLY A 32 3.38 19.54 5.55
CA GLY A 32 4.58 20.19 6.06
C GLY A 32 5.40 20.85 4.94
N PRO A 33 6.72 20.63 4.86
CA PRO A 33 7.57 21.18 3.79
C PRO A 33 7.50 20.36 2.49
N VAL A 34 6.77 19.23 2.48
CA VAL A 34 6.72 18.31 1.34
C VAL A 34 5.55 18.67 0.42
N SER A 35 5.86 18.78 -0.88
CA SER A 35 4.89 18.93 -1.96
C SER A 35 5.24 17.96 -3.10
N GLN A 36 4.24 17.60 -3.90
CA GLN A 36 4.41 16.86 -5.16
C GLN A 36 3.56 17.52 -6.24
N PRO A 37 3.86 17.30 -7.53
CA PRO A 37 2.98 17.70 -8.62
C PRO A 37 1.58 17.11 -8.46
N VAL A 38 0.56 17.82 -8.93
CA VAL A 38 -0.79 17.28 -8.99
C VAL A 38 -0.85 16.19 -10.07
N ILE A 39 -1.12 14.95 -9.65
CA ILE A 39 -1.22 13.79 -10.54
C ILE A 39 -2.53 13.07 -10.23
N VAL A 40 -3.60 13.49 -10.91
CA VAL A 40 -4.97 12.99 -10.64
C VAL A 40 -5.08 11.46 -10.69
N PRO A 41 -4.50 10.75 -11.68
CA PRO A 41 -4.54 9.29 -11.68
C PRO A 41 -3.84 8.66 -10.46
N ALA A 42 -2.73 9.25 -9.99
CA ALA A 42 -2.03 8.76 -8.81
C ALA A 42 -2.86 8.96 -7.55
N ALA A 43 -3.45 10.15 -7.36
CA ALA A 43 -4.33 10.42 -6.21
C ALA A 43 -5.52 9.45 -6.13
N ILE A 44 -6.11 9.07 -7.27
CA ILE A 44 -7.17 8.05 -7.34
C ILE A 44 -6.65 6.68 -6.89
N VAL A 45 -5.56 6.21 -7.50
CA VAL A 45 -4.98 4.89 -7.20
C VAL A 45 -4.53 4.80 -5.74
N GLU A 46 -3.89 5.83 -5.23
CA GLU A 46 -3.44 5.89 -3.84
C GLU A 46 -4.62 5.90 -2.88
N THR A 47 -5.69 6.64 -3.17
CA THR A 47 -6.94 6.59 -2.38
C THR A 47 -7.55 5.20 -2.37
N LEU A 48 -7.58 4.50 -3.51
CA LEU A 48 -8.03 3.11 -3.56
C LEU A 48 -7.13 2.22 -2.69
N CYS A 49 -5.81 2.41 -2.74
CA CYS A 49 -4.84 1.71 -1.88
C CYS A 49 -5.12 1.98 -0.39
N VAL A 50 -5.44 3.21 0.01
CA VAL A 50 -5.86 3.54 1.39
C VAL A 50 -7.05 2.69 1.79
N VAL A 51 -8.11 2.67 0.99
CA VAL A 51 -9.36 1.96 1.31
C VAL A 51 -9.11 0.47 1.46
N VAL A 52 -8.40 -0.17 0.52
CA VAL A 52 -8.14 -1.62 0.58
C VAL A 52 -7.21 -1.98 1.73
N MET A 53 -6.16 -1.19 1.98
CA MET A 53 -5.21 -1.45 3.07
C MET A 53 -5.85 -1.24 4.45
N ALA A 54 -6.66 -0.19 4.61
CA ALA A 54 -7.43 0.04 5.84
C ALA A 54 -8.45 -1.07 6.09
N SER A 55 -9.11 -1.58 5.05
CA SER A 55 -10.04 -2.70 5.15
C SER A 55 -9.33 -4.00 5.58
N GLY A 56 -8.18 -4.30 4.98
CA GLY A 56 -7.34 -5.45 5.37
C GLY A 56 -6.82 -5.33 6.82
N ALA A 57 -6.37 -4.14 7.20
CA ALA A 57 -5.95 -3.84 8.57
C ALA A 57 -7.10 -4.03 9.57
N TYR A 58 -8.29 -3.53 9.26
CA TYR A 58 -9.49 -3.71 10.07
C TYR A 58 -9.81 -5.19 10.28
N GLY A 59 -9.86 -5.99 9.21
CA GLY A 59 -10.12 -7.43 9.30
C GLY A 59 -9.13 -8.13 10.22
N ALA A 60 -7.84 -7.84 10.04
CA ALA A 60 -6.75 -8.42 10.83
C ALA A 60 -6.80 -8.03 12.31
N LEU A 61 -7.03 -6.74 12.61
CA LEU A 61 -6.99 -6.20 13.97
C LEU A 61 -8.29 -6.49 14.74
N ALA A 62 -9.44 -6.44 14.08
CA ALA A 62 -10.76 -6.70 14.67
C ALA A 62 -11.06 -8.19 14.81
N GLY A 63 -10.13 -9.07 14.45
CA GLY A 63 -10.30 -10.48 14.75
C GLY A 63 -11.11 -11.26 13.73
N ARG A 64 -11.47 -10.68 12.57
CA ARG A 64 -12.48 -11.23 11.64
C ARG A 64 -12.09 -12.60 11.08
N ASP A 65 -13.11 -13.38 10.74
CA ASP A 65 -13.03 -14.69 10.08
C ASP A 65 -12.31 -14.61 8.73
N TRP A 66 -12.58 -13.56 7.94
CA TRP A 66 -11.93 -13.30 6.65
C TRP A 66 -10.55 -12.63 6.74
N ALA A 67 -9.97 -12.46 7.93
CA ALA A 67 -8.76 -11.63 8.14
C ALA A 67 -7.58 -11.97 7.21
N TRP A 68 -7.34 -13.26 6.92
CA TRP A 68 -6.22 -13.67 6.08
C TRP A 68 -6.46 -13.38 4.61
N ASP A 69 -7.66 -13.66 4.11
CA ASP A 69 -8.05 -13.31 2.76
C ASP A 69 -8.01 -11.78 2.57
N GLY A 70 -8.50 -11.03 3.57
CA GLY A 70 -8.42 -9.57 3.60
C GLY A 70 -6.98 -9.06 3.53
N LEU A 71 -6.04 -9.65 4.28
CA LEU A 71 -4.61 -9.29 4.21
C LEU A 71 -4.00 -9.63 2.85
N ILE A 72 -4.32 -10.79 2.27
CA ILE A 72 -3.81 -11.20 0.95
C ILE A 72 -4.33 -10.24 -0.13
N TYR A 73 -5.64 -10.02 -0.20
CA TYR A 73 -6.23 -9.19 -1.25
C TYR A 73 -5.85 -7.72 -1.12
N SER A 74 -5.75 -7.19 0.11
CA SER A 74 -5.30 -5.80 0.31
C SER A 74 -3.85 -5.59 -0.14
N HIS A 75 -2.93 -6.48 0.24
CA HIS A 75 -1.53 -6.37 -0.19
C HIS A 75 -1.40 -6.57 -1.71
N ALA A 76 -2.12 -7.52 -2.29
CA ALA A 76 -2.10 -7.75 -3.74
C ALA A 76 -2.64 -6.54 -4.52
N ALA A 77 -3.77 -5.97 -4.09
CA ALA A 77 -4.36 -4.80 -4.72
C ALA A 77 -3.45 -3.56 -4.61
N ALA A 78 -2.92 -3.28 -3.42
CA ALA A 78 -1.99 -2.17 -3.22
C ALA A 78 -0.69 -2.36 -3.99
N LEU A 79 -0.15 -3.59 -4.05
CA LEU A 79 1.01 -3.91 -4.88
C LEU A 79 0.72 -3.64 -6.36
N GLY A 80 -0.47 -4.02 -6.84
CA GLY A 80 -0.93 -3.69 -8.19
C GLY A 80 -0.93 -2.18 -8.47
N GLY A 81 -1.43 -1.38 -7.52
CA GLY A 81 -1.39 0.08 -7.61
C GLY A 81 0.03 0.65 -7.70
N VAL A 82 0.95 0.16 -6.87
CA VAL A 82 2.37 0.58 -6.90
C VAL A 82 3.06 0.16 -8.20
N LEU A 83 2.81 -1.06 -8.69
CA LEU A 83 3.35 -1.53 -9.97
C LEU A 83 2.82 -0.69 -11.14
N LEU A 84 1.55 -0.28 -11.10
CA LEU A 84 0.99 0.65 -12.09
C LEU A 84 1.72 2.00 -12.07
N GLY A 85 2.06 2.52 -10.89
CA GLY A 85 2.89 3.73 -10.74
C GLY A 85 4.28 3.57 -11.35
N ILE A 86 4.94 2.44 -11.11
CA ILE A 86 6.25 2.12 -11.73
C ILE A 86 6.15 2.07 -13.26
N LEU A 87 5.10 1.43 -13.79
CA LEU A 87 4.86 1.38 -15.23
C LEU A 87 4.61 2.79 -15.80
N ALA A 88 3.82 3.62 -15.13
CA ALA A 88 3.55 4.98 -15.55
C ALA A 88 4.85 5.81 -15.65
N LEU A 89 5.77 5.68 -14.68
CA LEU A 89 7.08 6.32 -14.72
C LEU A 89 7.96 5.84 -15.89
N THR A 90 7.80 4.58 -16.29
CA THR A 90 8.55 4.00 -17.41
C THR A 90 8.02 4.50 -18.76
N PHE A 91 6.70 4.67 -18.90
CA PHE A 91 6.07 5.11 -20.16
C PHE A 91 6.01 6.63 -20.33
N ALA A 92 6.03 7.41 -19.23
CA ALA A 92 6.05 8.86 -19.26
C ALA A 92 7.17 9.40 -18.34
N PRO A 93 8.46 9.27 -18.75
CA PRO A 93 9.56 9.77 -17.96
C PRO A 93 9.43 11.29 -17.80
N SER A 94 9.39 11.75 -16.56
CA SER A 94 9.53 13.16 -16.20
C SER A 94 10.92 13.38 -15.59
N GLU A 95 11.25 14.63 -15.25
CA GLU A 95 12.49 14.97 -14.53
C GLU A 95 12.77 13.97 -13.39
N PRO A 96 14.01 13.47 -13.24
CA PRO A 96 14.34 12.42 -12.28
C PRO A 96 13.91 12.79 -10.86
N ASN A 97 12.86 12.14 -10.35
CA ASN A 97 12.41 12.30 -8.98
C ASN A 97 12.87 11.10 -8.14
N VAL A 98 14.08 11.23 -7.57
CA VAL A 98 14.72 10.19 -6.75
C VAL A 98 13.81 9.73 -5.61
N LEU A 99 13.08 10.66 -4.97
CA LEU A 99 12.13 10.35 -3.89
C LEU A 99 11.02 9.42 -4.39
N LEU A 100 10.46 9.70 -5.56
CA LEU A 100 9.39 8.92 -6.16
C LEU A 100 9.85 7.52 -6.58
N THR A 101 11.05 7.39 -7.14
CA THR A 101 11.62 6.08 -7.49
C THR A 101 11.88 5.22 -6.25
N TRP A 102 12.49 5.81 -5.21
CA TRP A 102 12.72 5.11 -3.94
C TRP A 102 11.42 4.69 -3.26
N TYR A 103 10.42 5.59 -3.24
CA TYR A 103 9.10 5.30 -2.69
C TYR A 103 8.48 4.05 -3.34
N HIS A 104 8.43 4.01 -4.68
CA HIS A 104 7.84 2.88 -5.39
C HIS A 104 8.60 1.57 -5.13
N ALA A 105 9.93 1.58 -5.16
CA ALA A 105 10.75 0.39 -4.93
C ALA A 105 10.59 -0.16 -3.50
N VAL A 106 10.57 0.73 -2.49
CA VAL A 106 10.38 0.36 -1.09
C VAL A 106 8.97 -0.19 -0.87
N MET A 107 7.94 0.51 -1.34
CA MET A 107 6.56 0.06 -1.17
C MET A 107 6.29 -1.26 -1.90
N ALA A 108 6.79 -1.43 -3.14
CA ALA A 108 6.65 -2.68 -3.87
C ALA A 108 7.27 -3.85 -3.10
N THR A 109 8.50 -3.67 -2.59
CA THR A 109 9.20 -4.69 -1.80
C THR A 109 8.45 -5.03 -0.51
N ALA A 110 8.01 -3.99 0.21
CA ALA A 110 7.32 -4.12 1.49
C ALA A 110 5.95 -4.80 1.35
N LEU A 111 5.21 -4.47 0.28
CA LEU A 111 3.92 -5.08 -0.05
C LEU A 111 4.07 -6.52 -0.54
N ALA A 112 5.07 -6.80 -1.38
CA ALA A 112 5.37 -8.16 -1.84
C ALA A 112 5.78 -9.08 -0.67
N ALA A 113 6.61 -8.58 0.25
CA ALA A 113 6.98 -9.31 1.47
C ALA A 113 5.76 -9.55 2.37
N GLY A 114 4.91 -8.54 2.57
CA GLY A 114 3.67 -8.68 3.33
C GLY A 114 2.69 -9.68 2.71
N LEU A 115 2.55 -9.65 1.38
CA LEU A 115 1.73 -10.60 0.62
C LEU A 115 2.27 -12.03 0.76
N GLY A 116 3.58 -12.23 0.56
CA GLY A 116 4.24 -13.52 0.73
C GLY A 116 4.08 -14.06 2.15
N GLY A 117 4.24 -13.21 3.16
CA GLY A 117 4.00 -13.56 4.56
C GLY A 117 2.55 -13.96 4.83
N ALA A 118 1.58 -13.18 4.35
CA ALA A 118 0.16 -13.49 4.49
C ALA A 118 -0.23 -14.81 3.80
N PHE A 119 0.31 -15.05 2.60
CA PHE A 119 0.06 -16.27 1.82
C PHE A 119 0.71 -17.51 2.44
N TYR A 120 1.97 -17.42 2.87
CA TYR A 120 2.65 -18.53 3.55
C TYR A 120 1.84 -18.97 4.77
N VAL A 121 1.48 -18.01 5.63
CA VAL A 121 0.79 -18.27 6.89
C VAL A 121 -0.63 -18.80 6.67
N SER A 122 -1.33 -18.36 5.62
CA SER A 122 -2.67 -18.87 5.31
C SER A 122 -2.64 -20.35 4.87
N ARG A 123 -1.53 -20.81 4.27
CA ARG A 123 -1.37 -22.19 3.82
C ARG A 123 -1.00 -23.16 4.94
N VAL A 124 -0.13 -22.78 5.87
CA VAL A 124 0.25 -23.64 7.02
C VAL A 124 -0.88 -23.79 8.06
N ARG A 125 -2.00 -23.06 7.88
CA ARG A 125 -3.20 -23.17 8.71
C ARG A 125 -4.20 -24.25 8.27
N ARG A 126 -4.08 -24.75 7.03
CA ARG A 126 -4.92 -25.84 6.51
C ARG A 126 -4.34 -27.18 6.92
#